data_AF-A0A378SRD8-F1
#
_entry.id   AF-A0A378SRD8-F1
#
_cell.length_a   1.000
_cell.length_b   1.000
_cell.length_c   1.000
_cell.angle_alpha   90.00
_cell.angle_beta   90.00
_cell.angle_gamma   90.00
#
_symmetry.space_group_name_H-M   'P 1'
#
loop_
_entity.id
_entity.type
_entity.pdbx_description
1 polymer ?
#
loop_
_entity_poly.entity_id
_entity_poly.type
_entity_poly.pdbx_seq_one_letter_code
_entity_poly.pdbx_strand_id
1 'polypeptide(L)' 'MIEFITTTLPTNPHQLSRPLRYELTGWHVARRGDYRVTFRILGDDRVLLIGRIEHRAHAYRSQ' A
#
# COMPACT_ATOMS: atom_id res chain seq x y z
N MET A 1 -1.37 10.20 -7.09
CA MET A 1 -0.65 9.29 -6.17
C MET A 1 -0.62 9.83 -4.75
N ILE A 2 -0.09 11.05 -4.53
CA ILE A 2 -0.04 11.68 -3.20
C ILE A 2 -1.43 11.73 -2.55
N GLU A 3 -2.42 12.31 -3.23
CA GLU A 3 -3.81 12.39 -2.75
C GLU A 3 -4.43 11.03 -2.42
N PHE A 4 -4.07 9.99 -3.18
CA PHE A 4 -4.53 8.65 -2.88
C PHE A 4 -4.00 8.16 -1.54
N ILE A 5 -2.72 8.39 -1.23
CA ILE A 5 -2.10 7.93 0.02
C ILE A 5 -2.54 8.78 1.21
N THR A 6 -2.68 10.09 1.03
CA THR A 6 -2.96 11.02 2.13
C THR A 6 -4.44 11.15 2.46
N THR A 7 -5.31 10.90 1.48
CA THR A 7 -6.74 11.25 1.60
C THR A 7 -7.64 10.07 1.31
N THR A 8 -7.42 9.33 0.21
CA THR A 8 -8.33 8.24 -0.17
C THR A 8 -8.09 6.96 0.63
N LEU A 9 -6.85 6.46 0.64
CA LEU A 9 -6.49 5.20 1.28
C LEU A 9 -6.79 5.17 2.79
N PRO A 10 -6.58 6.25 3.57
CA PRO A 10 -6.91 6.25 5.00
C PRO A 10 -8.40 6.11 5.31
N THR A 11 -9.30 6.42 4.36
CA THR A 11 -10.75 6.31 4.62
C THR A 11 -11.25 4.88 4.74
N ASN A 12 -10.58 3.94 4.06
CA ASN A 12 -10.98 2.53 4.05
C ASN A 12 -9.82 1.61 3.62
N PRO A 13 -8.73 1.54 4.41
CA PRO A 13 -7.51 0.88 4.00
C PRO A 13 -7.70 -0.63 3.77
N HIS A 14 -8.59 -1.28 4.51
CA HIS A 14 -8.89 -2.70 4.36
C HIS A 14 -9.61 -3.02 3.04
N GLN A 15 -10.58 -2.20 2.61
CA GLN A 15 -11.31 -2.44 1.35
C GLN A 15 -10.52 -2.02 0.11
N LEU A 16 -9.65 -1.01 0.23
CA LEU A 16 -8.87 -0.47 -0.88
C LEU A 16 -7.53 -1.19 -1.10
N SER A 17 -7.25 -2.24 -0.31
CA SER A 17 -5.99 -2.98 -0.38
C SER A 17 -6.22 -4.49 -0.31
N ARG A 18 -5.13 -5.25 -0.47
CA ARG A 18 -5.12 -6.68 -0.20
C ARG A 18 -3.99 -7.02 0.77
N PRO A 19 -4.24 -7.90 1.75
CA PRO A 19 -3.19 -8.37 2.64
C PRO A 19 -2.17 -9.19 1.84
N LEU A 20 -0.89 -9.02 2.20
CA LEU A 20 0.22 -9.83 1.73
C LEU A 20 0.40 -11.06 2.63
N ARG A 21 1.15 -12.04 2.13
CA ARG A 21 1.34 -13.36 2.75
C ARG A 21 2.83 -13.66 2.93
N TYR A 22 3.12 -14.78 3.58
CA TYR A 22 4.48 -15.27 3.86
C TYR A 22 5.27 -14.26 4.71
N GLU A 23 6.50 -13.93 4.32
CA GLU A 23 7.38 -12.98 5.03
C GLU A 23 6.79 -11.56 5.15
N LEU A 24 5.79 -11.24 4.32
CA LEU A 24 5.11 -9.94 4.32
C LEU A 24 3.74 -9.99 5.04
N THR A 25 3.50 -11.01 5.86
CA THR A 25 2.28 -11.06 6.68
C THR A 25 2.16 -9.80 7.55
N GLY A 26 0.97 -9.20 7.59
CA GLY A 26 0.72 -7.92 8.26
C GLY A 26 1.03 -6.67 7.43
N TRP A 27 1.48 -6.86 6.17
CA TRP A 27 1.53 -5.81 5.16
C TRP A 27 0.33 -5.92 4.20
N HIS A 28 0.00 -4.78 3.61
CA HIS A 28 -1.05 -4.62 2.63
C HIS A 28 -0.49 -3.98 1.37
N VAL A 29 -1.11 -4.28 0.22
CA VAL A 29 -0.83 -3.59 -1.04
C VAL A 29 -2.10 -2.94 -1.59
N ALA A 30 -2.04 -1.65 -1.85
CA ALA A 30 -3.06 -0.89 -2.57
C ALA A 30 -2.56 -0.53 -3.97
N ARG A 31 -3.50 -0.42 -4.94
CA ARG A 31 -3.20 -0.08 -6.33
C ARG A 31 -3.95 1.18 -6.72
N ARG A 32 -3.24 2.13 -7.35
CA ARG A 32 -3.85 3.32 -7.96
C ARG A 32 -3.18 3.61 -9.30
N GLY A 33 -3.92 3.33 -10.38
CA GLY A 33 -3.36 3.38 -11.74
C GLY A 33 -2.14 2.47 -11.85
N ASP A 34 -1.05 3.01 -12.38
CA ASP A 34 0.22 2.29 -12.53
C ASP A 34 1.06 2.24 -11.25
N TYR A 35 0.56 2.70 -10.11
CA TYR A 35 1.32 2.63 -8.86
C TYR A 35 0.82 1.56 -7.90
N ARG A 36 1.77 1.01 -7.14
CA ARG A 36 1.54 0.13 -5.98
C ARG A 36 2.06 0.81 -4.72
N VAL A 37 1.30 0.71 -3.64
CA VAL A 37 1.67 1.19 -2.31
C VAL A 37 1.64 0.01 -1.36
N THR A 38 2.78 -0.30 -0.77
CA THR A 38 2.91 -1.34 0.27
C THR A 38 3.00 -0.67 1.63
N PHE A 39 2.11 -1.05 2.54
CA PHE A 39 1.95 -0.39 3.84
C PHE A 39 1.51 -1.36 4.94
N ARG A 40 1.65 -0.95 6.21
CA ARG A 40 1.02 -1.62 7.36
C ARG A 40 -0.02 -0.72 7.98
N ILE A 41 -1.02 -1.33 8.58
CA ILE A 41 -2.05 -0.65 9.36
C ILE A 41 -1.70 -0.83 10.85
N LEU A 42 -1.54 0.27 11.58
CA LEU A 42 -1.13 0.30 12.99
C LEU A 42 -2.15 1.07 13.82
N GLY A 43 -2.29 0.69 15.11
CA GLY A 43 -3.08 1.42 16.10
C GLY A 43 -4.54 1.66 15.70
N ASP A 44 -5.35 0.59 15.67
CA ASP A 44 -6.78 0.61 15.34
C ASP A 44 -7.12 1.40 14.07
N ASP A 45 -6.41 1.10 12.98
CA ASP A 45 -6.59 1.72 11.66
C ASP A 45 -6.29 3.23 11.58
N ARG A 46 -5.71 3.84 12.63
CA ARG A 46 -5.42 5.28 12.65
C ARG A 46 -4.12 5.66 11.96
N VAL A 47 -3.20 4.71 11.78
CA VAL A 47 -1.87 4.97 11.22
C VAL A 47 -1.56 4.01 10.08
N LEU A 48 -1.22 4.57 8.92
CA LEU A 48 -0.70 3.82 7.78
C LEU A 48 0.82 4.03 7.68
N LEU A 49 1.59 2.98 7.98
CA LEU A 49 3.03 2.99 7.78
C LEU A 49 3.34 2.63 6.33
N ILE A 50 3.73 3.61 5.52
CA ILE A 50 4.11 3.39 4.12
C ILE A 50 5.54 2.84 4.05
N GLY A 51 5.70 1.62 3.55
CA GLY A 51 7.00 0.98 3.40
C GLY A 51 7.60 1.18 2.01
N ARG A 52 6.77 1.07 0.95
CA ARG A 52 7.24 1.26 -0.43
C ARG A 52 6.16 1.82 -1.33
N ILE A 53 6.59 2.66 -2.27
CA ILE A 53 5.80 3.14 -3.40
C ILE A 53 6.52 2.75 -4.69
N GLU A 54 5.84 2.04 -5.59
CA GLU A 54 6.42 1.54 -6.84
C GLU A 54 5.57 1.93 -8.03
N HIS A 55 6.21 2.30 -9.14
CA HIS A 55 5.56 2.40 -10.45
C HIS A 55 5.64 1.03 -11.16
N ARG A 56 4.55 0.59 -11.79
CA ARG A 56 4.40 -0.74 -12.40
C ARG A 56 5.44 -1.02 -13.47
N ALA A 57 5.86 0.00 -14.23
CA ALA A 57 6.91 -0.13 -15.23
C ALA A 57 8.31 -0.39 -14.63
N HIS A 58 8.52 -0.07 -13.35
CA HIS A 58 9.78 -0.26 -12.64
C HIS A 58 9.74 -1.45 -11.66
N ALA A 59 8.56 -1.86 -11.19
CA ALA A 59 8.39 -2.99 -10.26
C ALA A 59 8.80 -4.37 -10.85
N TYR A 60 8.95 -4.47 -12.18
CA TYR A 60 9.42 -5.68 -12.87
C TYR A 60 10.86 -5.55 -13.41
N ARG A 61 11.54 -4.41 -13.20
CA ARG A 61 12.98 -4.33 -13.45
C ARG A 61 13.70 -4.86 -12.22
N SER A 62 14.22 -6.08 -12.33
CA SER A 62 15.26 -6.57 -11.44
C SER A 62 16.42 -5.59 -11.46
N GLN A 63 16.76 -5.02 -10.29
CA GLN A 63 18.15 -4.71 -9.99
C GLN A 63 18.89 -6.03 -9.75
#